data_AF-A0A925UGC1-F1
#
_entry.id   AF-A0A925UGC1-F1
#
_cell.length_a   1.000
_cell.length_b   1.000
_cell.length_c   1.000
_cell.angle_alpha   90.00
_cell.angle_beta   90.00
_cell.angle_gamma   90.00
#
_symmetry.space_group_name_H-M   'P 1'
#
loop_
_entity.id
_entity.type
_entity.pdbx_description
1 polymer ?
#
loop_
_entity_poly.entity_id
_entity_poly.type
_entity_poly.pdbx_seq_one_letter_code
_entity_poly.pdbx_strand_id
1 'polypeptide(L)' 'DVNERTENIGARRLATVMERLLDEISFDAPNRDGQTVRVDEREVNDKLAELAKNEDLSRYIL' A
#
# COMPACT_ATOMS: atom_id res chain seq x y z
N ASP A 1 -1.97 -1.10 -15.46
CA ASP A 1 -3.20 -0.29 -15.64
C ASP A 1 -3.77 0.30 -14.33
N VAL A 2 -2.91 0.78 -13.42
CA VAL A 2 -3.35 1.59 -12.25
C VAL A 2 -3.02 3.08 -12.47
N ASN A 3 -1.95 3.39 -13.23
CA ASN A 3 -1.56 4.75 -13.60
C ASN A 3 -2.53 5.47 -14.53
N GLU A 4 -3.40 4.74 -15.23
CA GLU A 4 -4.34 5.32 -16.20
C GLU A 4 -5.72 5.62 -15.60
N ARG A 5 -6.05 5.10 -14.40
CA ARG A 5 -7.41 5.19 -13.82
C ARG A 5 -7.62 6.33 -12.83
N THR A 6 -6.55 7.01 -12.40
CA THR A 6 -6.62 8.12 -11.43
C THR A 6 -5.67 9.24 -11.82
N GLU A 7 -5.92 10.48 -11.38
CA GLU A 7 -5.09 11.66 -11.67
C GLU A 7 -3.60 11.34 -11.57
N ASN A 8 -2.84 11.66 -12.62
CA ASN A 8 -1.43 11.34 -12.69
C ASN A 8 -0.63 12.28 -11.77
N ILE A 9 -0.54 11.92 -10.49
CA ILE A 9 0.28 12.61 -9.48
C ILE A 9 1.76 12.19 -9.53
N GLY A 10 2.16 11.41 -10.54
CA GLY A 10 3.53 10.93 -10.75
C GLY A 10 4.08 10.14 -9.56
N ALA A 11 5.34 10.38 -9.19
CA ALA A 11 6.04 9.67 -8.12
C ALA A 11 5.40 9.86 -6.73
N ARG A 12 4.53 10.84 -6.52
CA ARG A 12 3.86 11.06 -5.21
C ARG A 12 2.95 9.90 -4.82
N ARG A 13 2.38 9.19 -5.80
CA ARG A 13 1.57 8.00 -5.56
C ARG A 13 2.33 6.93 -4.77
N LEU A 14 3.64 6.82 -5.01
CA LEU A 14 4.47 5.84 -4.31
C LEU A 14 4.50 6.10 -2.80
N ALA A 15 4.50 7.37 -2.36
CA ALA A 15 4.53 7.69 -0.94
C ALA A 15 3.28 7.15 -0.23
N THR A 16 2.10 7.42 -0.80
CA THR A 16 0.82 7.00 -0.22
C THR A 16 0.62 5.48 -0.30
N VAL A 17 1.07 4.84 -1.38
CA VAL A 17 1.11 3.36 -1.48
C VAL A 17 1.98 2.76 -0.39
N MET A 18 3.19 3.30 -0.19
CA MET A 18 4.13 2.78 0.80
C MET A 18 3.63 2.99 2.23
N GLU A 19 3.02 4.13 2.55
CA GLU A 19 2.39 4.35 3.86
C GLU A 19 1.31 3.30 4.14
N ARG A 20 0.41 3.04 3.17
CA ARG A 20 -0.64 2.04 3.33
C ARG A 20 -0.11 0.62 3.43
N LEU A 21 0.91 0.28 2.65
CA LEU A 21 1.55 -1.04 2.70
C LEU A 21 2.17 -1.32 4.08
N LEU A 22 2.77 -0.29 4.69
CA LEU A 22 3.49 -0.42 5.95
C LEU A 22 2.61 -0.12 7.18
N ASP A 23 1.37 0.34 7.01
CA ASP A 23 0.48 0.78 8.10
C ASP A 23 0.30 -0.31 9.18
N GLU A 24 -0.10 -1.51 8.76
CA GLU A 24 -0.29 -2.65 9.69
C GLU A 24 1.03 -3.12 10.30
N ILE A 25 2.11 -3.13 9.51
CA ILE A 25 3.44 -3.51 10.01
C ILE A 25 3.91 -2.51 11.07
N SER A 26 3.67 -1.21 10.85
CA SER A 26 4.02 -0.14 11.77
C SER A 26 3.17 -0.16 13.04
N PHE A 27 1.89 -0.50 12.94
CA PHE A 27 1.01 -0.66 14.08
C PHE A 27 1.43 -1.83 14.98
N ASP A 28 1.79 -2.96 14.37
CA ASP A 28 2.22 -4.17 15.07
C ASP A 28 3.71 -4.20 15.43
N ALA A 29 4.51 -3.26 14.92
CA ALA A 29 5.95 -3.23 15.11
C ALA A 29 6.39 -3.37 16.59
N PRO A 30 5.74 -2.69 17.57
CA PRO A 30 6.08 -2.86 18.99
C PRO A 30 5.88 -4.30 19.51
N ASN A 31 4.94 -5.05 18.93
CA ASN A 31 4.65 -6.44 19.30
C ASN A 31 5.56 -7.44 18.56
N ARG A 32 6.33 -6.97 17.57
CA ARG A 32 7.19 -7.76 16.68
C ARG A 32 8.68 -7.54 16.97
N ASP A 33 9.03 -7.05 18.15
CA ASP A 33 10.42 -6.81 18.54
C ASP A 33 11.30 -8.07 18.32
N GLY A 34 12.46 -7.88 17.68
CA GLY A 34 13.37 -8.96 17.33
C GLY A 34 12.97 -9.82 16.12
N GLN A 35 11.81 -9.57 15.48
CA GLN A 35 11.37 -10.31 14.29
C GLN A 35 11.75 -9.60 12.99
N THR A 36 12.08 -10.38 11.95
CA THR A 36 12.28 -9.85 10.60
C THR A 36 11.00 -10.03 9.79
N VAL A 37 10.39 -8.93 9.38
CA VAL A 37 9.24 -8.94 8.47
C VAL A 37 9.76 -8.88 7.03
N ARG A 38 9.45 -9.90 6.22
CA ARG A 38 9.79 -9.93 4.79
C ARG A 38 8.57 -9.53 3.99
N VAL A 39 8.63 -8.36 3.37
CA VAL A 39 7.61 -7.91 2.42
C VAL A 39 7.97 -8.47 1.04
N ASP A 40 7.15 -9.39 0.54
CA ASP A 40 7.33 -10.00 -0.78
C ASP A 40 6.28 -9.53 -1.79
N GLU A 41 6.42 -9.95 -3.04
CA GLU A 41 5.51 -9.58 -4.12
C GLU A 41 4.05 -9.99 -3.84
N ARG A 42 3.83 -11.10 -3.15
CA ARG A 42 2.48 -11.56 -2.82
C ARG A 42 1.83 -10.64 -1.80
N GLU A 43 2.57 -10.30 -0.74
CA GLU A 43 2.12 -9.35 0.29
C GLU A 43 1.75 -8.00 -0.33
N VAL A 44 2.59 -7.51 -1.25
CA VAL A 44 2.34 -6.25 -1.98
C VAL A 44 1.09 -6.35 -2.85
N ASN A 45 0.95 -7.43 -3.62
CA ASN A 45 -0.20 -7.63 -4.51
C ASN A 45 -1.51 -7.78 -3.73
N ASP A 46 -1.51 -8.50 -2.60
CA ASP A 46 -2.70 -8.69 -1.78
C ASP A 46 -3.17 -7.34 -1.20
N LYS A 47 -2.24 -6.52 -0.69
CA LYS A 47 -2.55 -5.17 -0.18
C LYS A 47 -3.03 -4.23 -1.27
N LEU A 48 -2.39 -4.24 -2.43
CA LEU A 48 -2.79 -3.41 -3.58
C LEU A 48 -4.12 -3.87 -4.19
N ALA A 49 -4.42 -5.17 -4.19
CA ALA A 49 -5.68 -5.70 -4.70
C ALA A 49 -6.87 -5.27 -3.84
N GLU A 50 -6.73 -5.26 -2.52
CA GLU A 50 -7.76 -4.73 -1.61
C GLU A 50 -7.97 -3.22 -1.81
N LEU A 51 -6.89 -2.45 -2.03
CA LEU A 51 -6.97 -1.03 -2.38
C LEU A 51 -7.65 -0.80 -3.73
N ALA A 52 -7.33 -1.62 -4.74
CA ALA A 52 -7.85 -1.48 -6.10
C ALA A 52 -9.33 -1.89 -6.23
N LYS A 53 -9.83 -2.78 -5.37
CA LYS A 53 -11.26 -3.14 -5.31
C LYS A 53 -12.13 -1.98 -4.82
N ASN A 54 -11.54 -1.02 -4.12
CA ASN A 54 -12.23 0.11 -3.53
C ASN A 54 -12.06 1.32 -4.46
N GLU A 55 -12.82 1.35 -5.56
CA GLU A 55 -12.70 2.34 -6.64
C GLU A 55 -12.70 3.78 -6.13
N ASP A 56 -13.54 4.10 -5.13
CA ASP A 56 -13.59 5.42 -4.51
C ASP A 56 -12.35 5.73 -3.65
N LEU A 57 -11.80 4.73 -2.97
CA LEU A 57 -10.59 4.87 -2.16
C LEU A 57 -9.34 5.03 -3.04
N SER A 58 -9.28 4.28 -4.13
CA SER A 58 -8.24 4.39 -5.16
C SER A 58 -8.25 5.76 -5.86
N ARG A 59 -9.39 6.48 -5.82
CA ARG A 59 -9.53 7.82 -6.40
C ARG A 59 -9.11 8.96 -5.46
N TYR A 60 -9.12 8.71 -4.15
CA TYR A 60 -8.75 9.67 -3.10
C TYR A 60 -7.35 9.46 -2.53
N ILE A 61 -6.80 8.25 -2.62
CA ILE A 61 -5.51 7.86 -2.02
C ILE A 61 -4.41 7.66 -3.08
N LEU A 62 -4.77 7.28 -4.31
CA LEU A 62 -3.84 7.07 -5.44
C LEU A 62 -4.04 8.15 -6.50
#